data_AF-A0A9W9ZWM4-F1
#
_entry.id   AF-A0A9W9ZWM4-F1
#
_cell.length_a   1.000
_cell.length_b   1.000
_cell.length_c   1.000
_cell.angle_alpha   90.00
_cell.angle_beta   90.00
_cell.angle_gamma   90.00
#
_symmetry.space_group_name_H-M   'P 1'
#
loop_
_entity.id
_entity.type
_entity.pdbx_description
1 polymer ?
#
loop_
_entity_poly.entity_id
_entity_poly.type
_entity_poly.pdbx_seq_one_letter_code
_entity_poly.pdbx_strand_id
1 'polypeptide(L)'
;MSDIGSDERCDVLLEKDAKPDETANQIKHNSPPDGGWGWVVCLGALMVNFLTVGQQNSAGVVYAALLNEYSTKRGETAWVASLASSMMYLFAAVGTYLAERYGSRIVVIVGSFVSASGLLASSFATTLQPLYLTYGVVWGLGASLGLFPSIVILTKYFRRRLALASGIALAGAACGTLVYGPVIQFLTSKYGIAVTFRILASAQTLMFCKRLDIPPIGWRGNSHNETKNT
;
A
#
# COMPACT_ATOMS: atom_id res chain seq x y z
N MET A 1 44.65 11.79 15.99
CA MET A 1 43.28 12.28 15.70
C MET A 1 43.33 13.13 14.44
N SER A 2 43.33 12.48 13.28
CA SER A 2 43.08 13.04 11.93
C SER A 2 43.52 12.02 10.87
N ASP A 3 42.71 10.97 10.65
CA ASP A 3 42.88 10.08 9.50
C ASP A 3 41.51 9.48 9.09
N ILE A 4 40.54 10.38 8.88
CA ILE A 4 39.15 10.06 8.47
C ILE A 4 38.79 10.76 7.14
N GLY A 5 39.69 11.59 6.58
CA GLY A 5 39.37 12.48 5.44
C GLY A 5 39.74 11.97 4.03
N SER A 6 40.28 10.75 3.88
CA SER A 6 40.71 10.22 2.58
C SER A 6 39.69 9.29 1.90
N ASP A 7 38.73 8.73 2.65
CA ASP A 7 37.75 7.76 2.14
C ASP A 7 36.52 8.45 1.50
N GLU A 8 36.04 9.57 2.08
CA GLU A 8 34.96 10.39 1.50
C GLU A 8 35.32 10.98 0.13
N ARG A 9 36.61 11.08 -0.21
CA ARG A 9 37.05 11.69 -1.47
C ARG A 9 37.02 10.72 -2.66
N CYS A 10 37.11 9.41 -2.42
CA CYS A 10 37.01 8.40 -3.47
C CYS A 10 35.54 8.19 -3.90
N ASP A 11 34.59 8.24 -2.96
CA ASP A 11 33.17 8.10 -3.28
C ASP A 11 32.63 9.26 -4.12
N VAL A 12 33.10 10.49 -3.86
CA VAL A 12 32.71 11.68 -4.65
C VAL A 12 33.28 11.65 -6.08
N LEU A 13 34.36 10.91 -6.33
CA LEU A 13 34.97 10.83 -7.65
C LEU A 13 34.36 9.75 -8.55
N LEU A 14 33.65 8.76 -8.00
CA LEU A 14 32.91 7.79 -8.83
C LEU A 14 31.55 8.32 -9.33
N GLU A 15 31.04 9.41 -8.75
CA GLU A 15 29.83 10.07 -9.27
C GLU A 15 30.10 10.87 -10.56
N LYS A 16 31.38 11.11 -10.91
CA LYS A 16 31.77 12.06 -11.96
C LYS A 16 31.95 11.46 -13.37
N ASP A 17 31.89 10.14 -13.51
CA ASP A 17 32.07 9.43 -14.80
C ASP A 17 30.77 8.82 -15.37
N ALA A 18 29.60 9.19 -14.85
CA ALA A 18 28.34 8.91 -15.54
C ALA A 18 28.10 9.95 -16.65
N LYS A 19 28.37 9.56 -17.90
CA LYS A 19 28.17 10.37 -19.12
C LYS A 19 26.88 11.22 -19.04
N PRO A 20 26.98 12.56 -19.14
CA PRO A 20 25.82 13.45 -19.11
C PRO A 20 24.85 13.24 -20.27
N ASP A 21 25.33 12.72 -21.41
CA ASP A 21 24.54 12.55 -22.63
C ASP A 21 23.57 11.35 -22.54
N GLU A 22 24.03 10.17 -22.09
CA GLU A 22 23.14 8.99 -21.95
C GLU A 22 22.10 9.16 -20.84
N THR A 23 22.46 9.83 -19.75
CA THR A 23 21.52 10.11 -18.64
C THR A 23 20.51 11.18 -19.05
N ALA A 24 20.92 12.22 -19.79
CA ALA A 24 20.01 13.25 -20.29
C ALA A 24 19.11 12.77 -21.44
N ASN A 25 19.57 11.83 -22.27
CA ASN A 25 18.79 11.28 -23.38
C ASN A 25 17.81 10.18 -22.92
N GLN A 26 18.14 9.42 -21.87
CA GLN A 26 17.19 8.55 -21.14
C GLN A 26 16.14 9.35 -20.36
N ILE A 27 16.47 10.58 -19.92
CA ILE A 27 15.51 11.52 -19.33
C ILE A 27 14.65 12.20 -20.41
N LYS A 28 15.13 12.34 -21.65
CA LYS A 28 14.37 12.95 -22.78
C LYS A 28 13.43 11.99 -23.50
N HIS A 29 13.70 10.68 -23.54
CA HIS A 29 12.84 9.70 -24.24
C HIS A 29 11.89 8.94 -23.29
N ASN A 30 11.30 9.61 -22.30
CA ASN A 30 10.09 9.16 -21.60
C ASN A 30 9.44 10.39 -20.97
N SER A 31 8.88 11.25 -21.83
CA SER A 31 8.00 12.32 -21.37
C SER A 31 6.90 11.67 -20.50
N PRO A 32 6.77 12.02 -19.21
CA PRO A 32 5.76 11.44 -18.35
C PRO A 32 4.39 11.80 -18.93
N PRO A 33 3.41 10.88 -18.99
CA PRO A 33 2.07 11.22 -19.44
C PRO A 33 1.41 12.12 -18.39
N ASP A 34 1.75 13.41 -18.41
CA ASP A 34 1.07 14.49 -17.71
C ASP A 34 -0.28 14.72 -18.41
N GLY A 35 -1.24 13.80 -18.25
CA GLY A 35 -2.61 13.99 -18.72
C GLY A 35 -3.50 12.74 -18.74
N GLY A 36 -4.72 12.89 -18.22
CA GLY A 36 -5.82 11.92 -18.30
C GLY A 36 -5.68 10.73 -17.36
N TRP A 37 -4.95 9.69 -17.80
CA TRP A 37 -4.91 8.38 -17.14
C TRP A 37 -4.14 8.37 -15.81
N GLY A 38 -3.16 9.25 -15.63
CA GLY A 38 -2.46 9.42 -14.36
C GLY A 38 -3.41 9.74 -13.20
N TRP A 39 -4.49 10.49 -13.45
CA TRP A 39 -5.50 10.81 -12.42
C TRP A 39 -6.29 9.59 -11.97
N VAL A 40 -6.55 8.62 -12.86
CA VAL A 40 -7.21 7.35 -12.51
C VAL A 40 -6.29 6.47 -11.67
N VAL A 41 -4.98 6.49 -11.95
CA VAL A 41 -3.97 5.82 -11.12
C VAL A 41 -3.87 6.53 -9.76
N CYS A 42 -3.89 7.86 -9.73
CA CYS A 42 -3.89 8.65 -8.49
C CYS A 42 -5.12 8.37 -7.63
N LEU A 43 -6.33 8.33 -8.22
CA LEU A 43 -7.55 7.93 -7.52
C LEU A 43 -7.45 6.50 -6.96
N GLY A 44 -6.82 5.61 -7.72
CA GLY A 44 -6.49 4.27 -7.25
C GLY A 44 -5.57 4.24 -6.04
N ALA A 45 -4.48 4.98 -6.12
CA ALA A 45 -3.54 5.10 -5.02
C ALA A 45 -4.20 5.76 -3.80
N LEU A 46 -5.08 6.73 -4.01
CA LEU A 46 -5.92 7.30 -2.95
C LEU A 46 -6.78 6.23 -2.30
N MET A 47 -7.48 5.38 -3.07
CA MET A 47 -8.31 4.32 -2.48
C MET A 47 -7.48 3.26 -1.74
N VAL A 48 -6.33 2.87 -2.28
CA VAL A 48 -5.42 1.92 -1.60
C VAL A 48 -4.90 2.53 -0.30
N ASN A 49 -4.50 3.80 -0.30
CA ASN A 49 -4.06 4.51 0.91
C ASN A 49 -5.21 4.66 1.91
N PHE A 50 -6.42 4.99 1.45
CA PHE A 50 -7.61 5.07 2.27
C PHE A 50 -7.87 3.76 3.02
N LEU A 51 -7.79 2.62 2.33
CA LEU A 51 -8.03 1.31 2.92
C LEU A 51 -6.87 0.89 3.81
N THR A 52 -5.65 0.82 3.27
CA THR A 52 -4.51 0.23 3.99
C THR A 52 -4.02 1.14 5.11
N VAL A 53 -3.73 2.41 4.82
CA VAL A 53 -3.19 3.34 5.81
C VAL A 53 -4.29 3.81 6.76
N GLY A 54 -5.54 3.95 6.28
CA GLY A 54 -6.68 4.22 7.15
C GLY A 54 -6.95 3.10 8.15
N GLN A 55 -6.94 1.84 7.72
CA GLN A 55 -7.02 0.68 8.62
C GLN A 55 -5.86 0.65 9.63
N GLN A 56 -4.62 0.88 9.15
CA GLN A 56 -3.43 0.91 9.99
C GLN A 56 -3.51 1.98 11.09
N ASN A 57 -3.97 3.19 10.76
CA ASN A 57 -4.13 4.27 11.73
C ASN A 57 -5.28 3.99 12.71
N SER A 58 -6.37 3.36 12.24
CA SER A 58 -7.48 2.97 13.09
C SER A 58 -7.26 1.66 13.87
N ALA A 59 -6.12 0.98 13.68
CA ALA A 59 -5.75 -0.20 14.45
C ALA A 59 -5.69 0.08 15.96
N GLY A 60 -5.42 1.33 16.38
CA GLY A 60 -5.48 1.75 17.78
C GLY A 60 -6.90 1.68 18.37
N VAL A 61 -7.94 1.94 17.57
CA VAL A 61 -9.34 1.83 17.99
C VAL A 61 -9.74 0.36 18.12
N VAL A 62 -9.32 -0.48 17.16
CA VAL A 62 -9.48 -1.94 17.23
C VAL A 62 -8.77 -2.51 18.45
N TYR A 63 -7.56 -2.03 18.75
CA TYR A 63 -6.82 -2.41 19.95
C TYR A 63 -7.56 -2.01 21.23
N ALA A 64 -8.08 -0.79 21.33
CA ALA A 64 -8.87 -0.37 22.49
C ALA A 64 -10.15 -1.21 22.65
N ALA A 65 -10.77 -1.63 21.55
CA ALA A 65 -11.90 -2.53 21.55
C ALA A 65 -11.52 -3.94 22.02
N LEU A 66 -10.42 -4.51 21.52
CA LEU A 66 -9.85 -5.78 22.00
C LEU A 66 -9.52 -5.73 23.49
N LEU A 67 -9.01 -4.60 23.97
CA LEU A 67 -8.63 -4.41 25.37
C LEU A 67 -9.84 -4.42 26.32
N ASN A 68 -10.97 -3.88 25.87
CA ASN A 68 -12.21 -3.92 26.64
C ASN A 68 -12.77 -5.34 26.72
N GLU A 69 -12.70 -6.12 25.64
CA GLU A 69 -13.26 -7.46 25.55
C GLU A 69 -12.37 -8.54 26.21
N TYR A 70 -11.05 -8.40 26.11
CA TYR A 70 -10.04 -9.31 26.67
C TYR A 70 -9.33 -8.73 27.89
N SER A 71 -10.08 -8.10 28.82
CA SER A 71 -9.68 -7.22 29.93
C SER A 71 -8.46 -7.62 30.79
N THR A 72 -7.96 -8.84 30.63
CA THR A 72 -6.87 -9.45 31.39
C THR A 72 -5.46 -9.15 30.84
N LYS A 73 -5.26 -8.74 29.57
CA LYS A 73 -3.89 -8.67 28.99
C LYS A 73 -3.63 -7.48 28.05
N ARG A 74 -3.43 -6.29 28.64
CA ARG A 74 -3.09 -5.05 27.92
C ARG A 74 -1.79 -5.14 27.11
N GLY A 75 -0.76 -5.80 27.66
CA GLY A 75 0.53 -5.96 26.96
C GLY A 75 0.41 -6.81 25.71
N GLU A 76 -0.29 -7.94 25.80
CA GLU A 76 -0.45 -8.89 24.68
C GLU A 76 -1.18 -8.27 23.49
N THR A 77 -2.24 -7.50 23.73
CA THR A 77 -3.00 -6.86 22.65
C THR A 77 -2.17 -5.80 21.91
N ALA A 78 -1.23 -5.12 22.58
CA ALA A 78 -0.41 -4.08 21.96
C ALA A 78 0.60 -4.68 20.97
N TRP A 79 1.10 -5.88 21.28
CA TRP A 79 1.96 -6.64 20.38
C TRP A 79 1.31 -6.94 19.03
N VAL A 80 -0.01 -7.08 18.98
CA VAL A 80 -0.74 -7.36 17.71
C VAL A 80 -0.56 -6.20 16.73
N ALA A 81 -0.85 -4.98 17.16
CA ALA A 81 -0.74 -3.78 16.32
C ALA A 81 0.72 -3.45 15.97
N SER A 82 1.64 -3.64 16.93
CA SER A 82 3.07 -3.46 16.70
C SER A 82 3.62 -4.47 15.69
N LEU A 83 3.24 -5.75 15.79
CA LEU A 83 3.63 -6.79 14.83
C LEU A 83 3.07 -6.49 13.44
N ALA A 84 1.80 -6.09 13.34
CA ALA A 84 1.18 -5.74 12.06
C ALA A 84 1.96 -4.61 11.34
N SER A 85 2.23 -3.53 12.08
CA SER A 85 2.98 -2.38 11.55
C SER A 85 4.41 -2.75 11.18
N SER A 86 5.09 -3.51 12.05
CA SER A 86 6.48 -3.95 11.82
C SER A 86 6.58 -4.84 10.59
N MET A 87 5.65 -5.78 10.41
CA MET A 87 5.63 -6.66 9.25
C MET A 87 5.32 -5.87 7.97
N MET A 88 4.41 -4.89 8.04
CA MET A 88 4.12 -4.02 6.90
C MET A 88 5.39 -3.30 6.41
N TYR A 89 6.20 -2.74 7.31
CA TYR A 89 7.44 -2.05 6.94
C TYR A 89 8.59 -3.00 6.59
N LEU A 90 8.70 -4.16 7.24
CA LEU A 90 9.73 -5.15 6.92
C LEU A 90 9.59 -5.65 5.48
N PHE A 91 8.36 -5.88 5.03
CA PHE A 91 8.05 -6.30 3.67
C PHE A 91 7.94 -5.15 2.67
N ALA A 92 8.27 -3.92 3.08
CA ALA A 92 8.26 -2.76 2.18
C ALA A 92 9.21 -2.91 0.99
N ALA A 93 10.44 -3.33 1.26
CA ALA A 93 11.45 -3.56 0.23
C ALA A 93 11.03 -4.71 -0.71
N VAL A 94 10.49 -5.79 -0.14
CA VAL A 94 9.99 -6.95 -0.91
C VAL A 94 8.83 -6.56 -1.80
N GLY A 95 7.86 -5.80 -1.28
CA GLY A 95 6.71 -5.32 -2.04
C GLY A 95 7.11 -4.39 -3.18
N THR A 96 8.11 -3.53 -2.95
CA THR A 96 8.68 -2.65 -3.98
C THR A 96 9.39 -3.46 -5.07
N TYR A 97 10.23 -4.42 -4.70
CA TYR A 97 10.93 -5.31 -5.63
C TYR A 97 9.96 -6.17 -6.48
N LEU A 98 8.93 -6.75 -5.84
CA LEU A 98 7.88 -7.50 -6.55
C LEU A 98 7.11 -6.62 -7.54
N ALA A 99 6.83 -5.37 -7.17
CA ALA A 99 6.12 -4.42 -8.04
C ALA A 99 6.89 -4.09 -9.32
N GLU A 100 8.23 -4.06 -9.24
CA GLU A 100 9.10 -3.82 -10.39
C GLU A 100 9.19 -5.04 -11.31
N ARG A 101 9.24 -6.25 -10.74
CA ARG A 101 9.44 -7.49 -11.52
C ARG A 101 8.16 -8.06 -12.11
N TYR A 102 7.08 -8.11 -11.35
CA TYR A 102 5.81 -8.74 -11.76
C TYR A 102 4.73 -7.72 -12.18
N GLY A 103 5.02 -6.43 -12.00
CA GLY A 103 4.10 -5.35 -12.28
C GLY A 103 3.15 -5.08 -11.10
N SER A 104 2.95 -3.79 -10.80
CA SER A 104 2.13 -3.30 -9.68
C SER A 104 0.70 -3.89 -9.64
N ARG A 105 0.08 -4.18 -10.80
CA ARG A 105 -1.29 -4.71 -10.86
C ARG A 105 -1.44 -6.08 -10.21
N ILE A 106 -0.62 -7.06 -10.59
CA ILE A 106 -0.75 -8.44 -10.09
C ILE A 106 -0.45 -8.47 -8.60
N VAL A 107 0.58 -7.73 -8.18
CA VAL A 107 0.99 -7.66 -6.77
C VAL A 107 -0.12 -7.08 -5.88
N VAL A 108 -0.80 -6.01 -6.32
CA VAL A 108 -1.93 -5.43 -5.58
C VAL A 108 -3.11 -6.40 -5.49
N ILE A 109 -3.41 -7.15 -6.55
CA ILE A 109 -4.50 -8.14 -6.54
C ILE A 109 -4.17 -9.25 -5.54
N VAL A 110 -2.99 -9.85 -5.65
CA VAL A 110 -2.53 -10.90 -4.72
C VAL A 110 -2.51 -10.38 -3.28
N GLY A 111 -1.96 -9.19 -3.07
CA GLY A 111 -1.93 -8.52 -1.76
C GLY A 111 -3.33 -8.35 -1.19
N SER A 112 -4.31 -7.93 -2.00
CA SER A 112 -5.70 -7.74 -1.54
C SER A 112 -6.37 -9.04 -1.09
N PHE A 113 -6.14 -10.17 -1.79
CA PHE A 113 -6.64 -11.48 -1.38
C PHE A 113 -5.98 -11.95 -0.08
N VAL A 114 -4.67 -11.72 0.08
CA VAL A 114 -3.93 -12.04 1.30
C VAL A 114 -4.39 -11.19 2.48
N SER A 115 -4.61 -9.88 2.29
CA SER A 115 -5.16 -9.00 3.32
C SER A 115 -6.57 -9.42 3.74
N ALA A 116 -7.42 -9.75 2.77
CA ALA A 116 -8.79 -10.20 3.03
C ALA A 116 -8.84 -11.53 3.77
N SER A 117 -8.00 -12.50 3.39
CA SER A 117 -7.91 -13.78 4.09
C SER A 117 -7.36 -13.60 5.51
N GLY A 118 -6.42 -12.69 5.72
CA GLY A 118 -5.93 -12.31 7.06
C GLY A 118 -7.04 -11.78 7.97
N LEU A 119 -7.83 -10.81 7.49
CA LEU A 119 -8.96 -10.24 8.23
C LEU A 119 -10.09 -11.26 8.46
N LEU A 120 -10.41 -12.09 7.47
CA LEU A 120 -11.40 -13.16 7.63
C LEU A 120 -10.95 -14.19 8.65
N ALA A 121 -9.69 -14.62 8.60
CA ALA A 121 -9.12 -15.56 9.56
C ALA A 121 -9.10 -14.97 10.98
N SER A 122 -8.82 -13.67 11.13
CA SER A 122 -8.93 -12.98 12.43
C SER A 122 -10.34 -12.99 13.01
N SER A 123 -11.39 -13.08 12.19
CA SER A 123 -12.76 -13.19 12.68
C SER A 123 -13.08 -14.56 13.32
N PHE A 124 -12.36 -15.61 12.93
CA PHE A 124 -12.51 -16.95 13.53
C PHE A 124 -11.57 -17.15 14.72
N ALA A 125 -10.65 -16.21 14.97
CA ALA A 125 -9.73 -16.28 16.09
C ALA A 125 -10.47 -16.02 17.41
N THR A 126 -10.66 -17.08 18.20
CA THR A 126 -11.24 -17.03 19.56
C THR A 126 -10.19 -16.74 20.65
N THR A 127 -8.91 -16.69 20.28
CA THR A 127 -7.78 -16.48 21.18
C THR A 127 -6.76 -15.50 20.59
N LEU A 128 -5.93 -14.88 21.45
CA LEU A 128 -4.94 -13.86 21.03
C LEU A 128 -3.79 -14.45 20.19
N GLN A 129 -3.43 -15.72 20.40
CA GLN A 129 -2.37 -16.40 19.64
C GLN A 129 -2.60 -16.43 18.12
N PRO A 130 -3.73 -16.97 17.61
CA PRO A 130 -4.03 -16.94 16.18
C PRO A 130 -4.27 -15.52 15.67
N LEU A 131 -4.63 -14.56 16.53
CA LEU A 131 -4.77 -13.16 16.14
C LEU A 131 -3.42 -12.53 15.76
N TYR A 132 -2.31 -12.88 16.45
CA TYR A 132 -0.96 -12.42 16.05
C TYR A 132 -0.56 -12.90 14.65
N LEU A 133 -0.82 -14.17 14.35
CA LEU A 133 -0.49 -14.74 13.04
C LEU A 133 -1.38 -14.16 11.94
N THR A 134 -2.69 -14.08 12.16
CA THR A 134 -3.63 -13.64 11.12
C THR A 134 -3.61 -12.13 10.92
N TYR A 135 -3.81 -11.34 11.98
CA TYR A 135 -3.87 -9.88 11.89
C TYR A 135 -2.47 -9.25 11.85
N GLY A 136 -1.51 -9.79 12.58
CA GLY A 136 -0.14 -9.28 12.57
C GLY A 136 0.58 -9.65 11.27
N VAL A 137 0.76 -10.96 11.05
CA VAL A 137 1.60 -11.44 9.94
C VAL A 137 0.85 -11.42 8.61
N VAL A 138 -0.29 -12.10 8.50
CA VAL A 138 -0.98 -12.27 7.20
C VAL A 138 -1.54 -10.94 6.69
N TRP A 139 -2.25 -10.19 7.53
CA TRP A 139 -2.75 -8.88 7.11
C TRP A 139 -1.62 -7.88 6.85
N GLY A 140 -0.58 -7.82 7.70
CA GLY A 140 0.58 -6.94 7.49
C GLY A 140 1.33 -7.24 6.18
N LEU A 141 1.51 -8.53 5.86
CA LEU A 141 2.06 -8.97 4.57
C LEU A 141 1.21 -8.50 3.39
N GLY A 142 -0.10 -8.78 3.41
CA GLY A 142 -1.00 -8.36 2.33
C GLY A 142 -1.05 -6.83 2.17
N ALA A 143 -1.07 -6.10 3.29
CA ALA A 143 -1.08 -4.63 3.32
C ALA A 143 0.18 -4.04 2.65
N SER A 144 1.36 -4.61 2.92
CA SER A 144 2.61 -4.19 2.27
C SER A 144 2.56 -4.39 0.75
N LEU A 145 2.06 -5.55 0.30
CA LEU A 145 1.91 -5.88 -1.12
C LEU A 145 0.82 -5.05 -1.82
N GLY A 146 -0.02 -4.32 -1.10
CA GLY A 146 -0.93 -3.33 -1.67
C GLY A 146 -0.35 -1.92 -1.72
N LEU A 147 0.22 -1.46 -0.60
CA LEU A 147 0.63 -0.08 -0.41
C LEU A 147 1.84 0.31 -1.27
N PHE A 148 2.93 -0.46 -1.20
CA PHE A 148 4.18 -0.13 -1.90
C PHE A 148 4.08 -0.16 -3.42
N PRO A 149 3.51 -1.19 -4.08
CA PRO A 149 3.31 -1.15 -5.53
C PRO A 149 2.43 0.03 -5.99
N SER A 150 1.51 0.49 -5.13
CA SER A 150 0.70 1.66 -5.40
C SER A 150 1.48 2.98 -5.33
N ILE A 151 2.51 3.05 -4.48
CA ILE A 151 3.41 4.20 -4.42
C ILE A 151 4.36 4.16 -5.64
N VAL A 152 4.93 3.00 -5.96
CA VAL A 152 5.83 2.82 -7.12
C VAL A 152 5.17 3.17 -8.44
N ILE A 153 3.89 2.81 -8.64
CA ILE A 153 3.20 3.19 -9.87
C ILE A 153 2.95 4.69 -9.94
N LEU A 154 2.74 5.36 -8.80
CA LEU A 154 2.53 6.81 -8.75
C LEU A 154 3.80 7.57 -9.14
N THR A 155 4.96 7.11 -8.65
CA THR A 155 6.27 7.71 -8.99
C THR A 155 6.65 7.48 -10.45
N LYS A 156 6.17 6.39 -11.07
CA LYS A 156 6.34 6.13 -12.50
C LYS A 156 5.45 7.00 -13.40
N TYR A 157 4.23 7.31 -12.97
CA TYR A 157 3.27 8.09 -13.77
C TYR A 157 3.45 9.61 -13.63
N PHE A 158 3.84 10.10 -12.45
CA PHE A 158 4.02 11.52 -12.20
C PHE A 158 5.48 11.84 -11.88
N ARG A 159 6.13 12.65 -12.72
CA ARG A 159 7.42 13.28 -12.38
C ARG A 159 7.26 14.73 -11.94
N ARG A 160 6.52 15.53 -12.71
CA ARG A 160 6.39 16.98 -12.46
C ARG A 160 5.36 17.32 -11.38
N ARG A 161 4.29 16.52 -11.26
CA ARG A 161 3.18 16.73 -10.29
C ARG A 161 3.14 15.67 -9.19
N LEU A 162 4.26 15.00 -8.93
CA LEU A 162 4.33 13.92 -7.93
C LEU A 162 3.91 14.40 -6.53
N ALA A 163 4.36 15.59 -6.11
CA ALA A 163 4.01 16.15 -4.81
C ALA A 163 2.49 16.34 -4.62
N LEU A 164 1.79 16.84 -5.65
CA LEU A 164 0.34 16.99 -5.63
C LEU A 164 -0.36 15.62 -5.60
N ALA A 165 0.08 14.69 -6.45
CA ALA A 165 -0.52 13.36 -6.53
C ALA A 165 -0.32 12.54 -5.25
N SER A 166 0.86 12.61 -4.65
CA SER A 166 1.16 12.00 -3.34
C SER A 166 0.37 12.68 -2.23
N GLY A 167 0.20 14.01 -2.26
CA GLY A 167 -0.65 14.73 -1.31
C GLY A 167 -2.11 14.28 -1.36
N ILE A 168 -2.67 14.09 -2.56
CA ILE A 168 -4.02 13.55 -2.77
C ILE A 168 -4.12 12.11 -2.26
N ALA A 169 -3.11 11.28 -2.54
CA ALA A 169 -3.09 9.90 -2.03
C ALA A 169 -3.07 9.87 -0.49
N LEU A 170 -2.28 10.75 0.14
CA LEU A 170 -2.18 10.87 1.60
C LEU A 170 -3.46 11.43 2.22
N ALA A 171 -4.14 12.35 1.53
CA ALA A 171 -5.45 12.83 1.95
C ALA A 171 -6.46 11.68 2.04
N GLY A 172 -6.38 10.70 1.14
CA GLY A 172 -7.14 9.44 1.22
C GLY A 172 -6.92 8.70 2.53
N ALA A 173 -5.67 8.55 3.00
CA ALA A 173 -5.37 7.90 4.27
C ALA A 173 -5.99 8.63 5.48
N ALA A 174 -5.95 9.96 5.49
CA ALA A 174 -6.57 10.78 6.53
C ALA A 174 -8.10 10.63 6.54
N CYS A 175 -8.74 10.73 5.36
CA CYS A 175 -10.18 10.47 5.22
C CYS A 175 -10.55 9.06 5.68
N GLY A 176 -9.73 8.05 5.33
CA GLY A 176 -9.92 6.67 5.78
C GLY A 176 -9.92 6.55 7.29
N THR A 177 -8.94 7.16 7.95
CA THR A 177 -8.83 7.14 9.42
C THR A 177 -10.05 7.78 10.10
N LEU A 178 -10.52 8.91 9.56
CA LEU A 178 -11.71 9.61 10.08
C LEU A 178 -13.00 8.82 9.91
N VAL A 179 -13.11 8.02 8.85
CA VAL A 179 -14.28 7.15 8.62
C VAL A 179 -14.17 5.87 9.44
N TYR A 180 -13.01 5.22 9.45
CA TYR A 180 -12.81 3.95 10.15
C TYR A 180 -12.93 4.08 11.67
N GLY A 181 -12.45 5.16 12.28
CA GLY A 181 -12.57 5.39 13.72
C GLY A 181 -14.00 5.21 14.27
N PRO A 182 -14.97 6.07 13.89
CA PRO A 182 -16.34 5.97 14.36
C PRO A 182 -17.05 4.69 13.87
N VAL A 183 -16.75 4.20 12.65
CA VAL A 183 -17.34 2.96 12.12
C VAL A 183 -16.94 1.77 13.00
N ILE A 184 -15.65 1.60 13.30
CA ILE A 184 -15.15 0.50 14.13
C ILE A 184 -15.73 0.58 15.54
N GLN A 185 -15.80 1.79 16.11
CA GLN A 185 -16.37 2.00 17.44
C GLN A 185 -17.85 1.60 17.48
N PHE A 186 -18.65 2.05 16.50
CA PHE A 186 -20.06 1.72 16.41
C PHE A 186 -20.31 0.22 16.18
N LEU A 187 -19.55 -0.40 15.28
CA LEU A 187 -19.66 -1.83 14.98
C LEU A 187 -19.30 -2.69 16.20
N THR A 188 -18.23 -2.34 16.89
CA THR A 188 -17.78 -3.10 18.07
C THR A 188 -18.81 -2.99 19.20
N SER A 189 -19.37 -1.81 19.46
CA SER A 189 -20.38 -1.65 20.51
C SER A 189 -21.69 -2.40 20.24
N LYS A 190 -22.07 -2.61 18.97
CA LYS A 190 -23.32 -3.32 18.62
C LYS A 190 -23.17 -4.82 18.37
N TYR A 191 -22.11 -5.24 17.68
CA TYR A 191 -21.98 -6.58 17.11
C TYR A 191 -20.75 -7.34 17.62
N GLY A 192 -19.92 -6.71 18.46
CA GLY A 192 -18.67 -7.29 18.95
C GLY A 192 -17.56 -7.32 17.90
N ILE A 193 -16.35 -7.65 18.34
CA ILE A 193 -15.15 -7.45 17.52
C ILE A 193 -15.03 -8.42 16.34
N ALA A 194 -15.54 -9.65 16.50
CA ALA A 194 -15.48 -10.68 15.47
C ALA A 194 -16.28 -10.28 14.22
N VAL A 195 -17.46 -9.68 14.40
CA VAL A 195 -18.30 -9.18 13.29
C VAL A 195 -17.69 -7.95 12.65
N THR A 196 -17.08 -7.06 13.44
CA THR A 196 -16.33 -5.90 12.93
C THR A 196 -15.26 -6.34 11.94
N PHE A 197 -14.45 -7.36 12.27
CA PHE A 197 -13.44 -7.88 11.35
C PHE A 197 -14.03 -8.45 10.04
N ARG A 198 -15.20 -9.12 10.07
CA ARG A 198 -15.87 -9.61 8.83
C ARG A 198 -16.35 -8.46 7.96
N ILE A 199 -16.91 -7.42 8.56
CA ILE A 199 -17.39 -6.25 7.82
C ILE A 199 -16.20 -5.50 7.20
N LEU A 200 -15.10 -5.34 7.93
CA LEU A 200 -13.88 -4.74 7.40
C LEU A 200 -13.29 -5.57 6.25
N ALA A 201 -13.21 -6.89 6.40
CA ALA A 201 -12.73 -7.79 5.36
C ALA A 201 -13.58 -7.70 4.08
N SER A 202 -14.90 -7.81 4.22
CA SER A 202 -15.83 -7.77 3.09
C SER A 202 -15.83 -6.40 2.40
N ALA A 203 -15.76 -5.30 3.16
CA ALA A 203 -15.63 -3.96 2.60
C ALA A 203 -14.32 -3.81 1.81
N GLN A 204 -13.20 -4.33 2.33
CA GLN A 204 -11.91 -4.26 1.65
C GLN A 204 -11.92 -5.10 0.37
N THR A 205 -12.39 -6.35 0.41
CA THR A 205 -12.51 -7.20 -0.79
C THR A 205 -13.43 -6.56 -1.82
N LEU A 206 -14.57 -6.00 -1.43
CA LEU A 206 -15.51 -5.35 -2.35
C LEU A 206 -14.86 -4.17 -3.07
N MET A 207 -14.13 -3.31 -2.34
CA MET A 207 -13.45 -2.15 -2.93
C MET A 207 -12.35 -2.56 -3.92
N PHE A 208 -11.58 -3.61 -3.60
CA PHE A 208 -10.56 -4.16 -4.51
C PHE A 208 -11.18 -4.88 -5.72
N CYS A 209 -12.28 -5.62 -5.53
CA CYS A 209 -13.04 -6.24 -6.63
C CYS A 209 -13.64 -5.19 -7.56
N LYS A 210 -14.20 -4.10 -7.03
CA LYS A 210 -14.71 -2.98 -7.84
C LYS A 210 -13.61 -2.29 -8.65
N ARG A 211 -12.37 -2.28 -8.13
CA ARG A 211 -11.20 -1.81 -8.87
C ARG A 211 -10.74 -2.80 -9.96
N LEU A 212 -11.10 -4.07 -9.84
CA LEU A 212 -10.88 -5.11 -10.86
C LEU A 212 -11.87 -4.97 -12.05
N ASP A 213 -13.11 -4.56 -11.76
CA ASP A 213 -14.15 -4.31 -12.77
C ASP A 213 -13.86 -3.07 -13.65
N ILE A 214 -13.01 -2.17 -13.18
CA ILE A 214 -12.51 -1.08 -14.04
C ILE A 214 -11.62 -1.74 -15.09
N PRO A 215 -12.03 -1.78 -16.37
CA PRO A 215 -11.35 -2.56 -17.38
C PRO A 215 -9.87 -2.15 -17.45
N PRO A 216 -8.97 -3.11 -17.68
CA PRO A 216 -7.55 -2.85 -17.78
C PRO A 216 -7.35 -1.75 -18.81
N ILE A 217 -6.82 -0.64 -18.34
CA ILE A 217 -6.43 0.49 -19.17
C ILE A 217 -5.36 -0.05 -20.11
N GLY A 218 -5.74 -0.37 -21.34
CA GLY A 218 -4.88 -0.91 -22.41
C GLY A 218 -3.77 0.09 -22.75
N TRP A 219 -2.62 -0.27 -23.31
CA TRP A 219 -2.33 -1.21 -24.41
C TRP A 219 -3.23 -1.08 -25.65
N ARG A 220 -4.12 -0.08 -25.71
CA ARG A 220 -4.84 0.26 -26.94
C ARG A 220 -4.20 1.50 -27.55
N GLY A 221 -3.10 1.28 -28.27
CA GLY A 221 -2.37 2.36 -28.93
C GLY A 221 -1.19 1.88 -29.77
N ASN A 222 -1.35 0.85 -30.62
CA ASN A 222 -0.59 0.78 -31.88
C ASN A 222 -1.16 -0.21 -32.93
N SER A 223 -2.47 -0.22 -33.15
CA SER A 223 -3.08 -0.90 -34.32
C SER A 223 -3.55 0.11 -35.39
N HIS A 224 -2.85 1.24 -35.55
CA HIS A 224 -3.22 2.28 -36.51
C HIS A 224 -2.13 2.62 -37.55
N ASN A 225 -1.06 1.81 -37.63
CA ASN A 225 0.05 2.06 -38.56
C ASN A 225 0.18 1.05 -39.72
N GLU A 226 -0.78 0.13 -39.92
CA GLU A 226 -0.72 -0.85 -41.03
C GLU A 226 -1.60 -0.52 -42.25
N THR A 227 -2.41 0.54 -42.24
CA THR A 227 -3.31 0.88 -43.37
C THR A 227 -2.84 2.05 -44.26
N LYS A 228 -1.57 2.44 -44.18
CA LYS A 228 -1.02 3.51 -45.05
C LYS A 228 0.11 3.09 -46.01
N ASN A 229 0.40 1.79 -46.12
CA ASN A 229 1.29 1.27 -47.16
C ASN A 229 0.56 0.18 -47.95
N THR A 230 -0.37 0.58 -48.80
CA THR A 230 -0.83 -0.19 -49.97
C THR A 230 -1.37 0.78 -51.01
#